data_AF-A0A9Q0Z625-F1
#
_entry.id   AF-A0A9Q0Z625-F1
#
_cell.length_a   1.000
_cell.length_b   1.000
_cell.length_c   1.000
_cell.angle_alpha   90.00
_cell.angle_beta   90.00
_cell.angle_gamma   90.00
#
_symmetry.space_group_name_H-M   'P 1'
#
loop_
_entity.id
_entity.type
_entity.pdbx_description
1 polymer ?
#
loop_
_entity_poly.entity_id
_entity_poly.type
_entity_poly.pdbx_seq_one_letter_code
_entity_poly.pdbx_strand_id
1 'polypeptide(L)'
;MDVKQAGSSLDSLISSFNTRIAELQELVIARNMYPASSVTDLKAVDAALKAMELQVQAIKDRLREEALAIPKAKKLIEASLRQQKKLQSMSVHVPERTTFSNSEINNRSILPEASNQLPGFGPLKPEEEPVVTHKEKKGRSSPPLWHITSAELDSLSSYMRGRLTLDKVNAAIDDMAAYADSNSQLIAAPKKKLAENLWEKALYLPHYRK
;
A
#
# COMPACT_ATOMS: atom_id res chain seq x y z
N MET A 1 -18.69 -65.12 -77.15
CA MET A 1 -18.37 -63.83 -76.51
C MET A 1 -18.72 -62.73 -77.49
N ASP A 2 -19.61 -61.80 -77.14
CA ASP A 2 -19.82 -60.59 -77.94
C ASP A 2 -18.66 -59.60 -77.65
N VAL A 3 -18.13 -58.95 -78.68
CA VAL A 3 -17.05 -57.95 -78.57
C VAL A 3 -17.46 -56.81 -77.64
N LYS A 4 -18.74 -56.43 -77.62
CA LYS A 4 -19.29 -55.39 -76.72
C LYS A 4 -19.23 -55.80 -75.24
N GLN A 5 -19.37 -57.09 -74.96
CA GLN A 5 -19.29 -57.65 -73.60
C GLN A 5 -17.85 -57.74 -73.10
N ALA A 6 -16.89 -57.98 -74.01
CA ALA A 6 -15.46 -57.87 -73.69
C ALA A 6 -15.05 -56.41 -73.40
N GLY A 7 -15.54 -55.45 -74.19
CA GLY A 7 -15.29 -54.01 -73.97
C GLY A 7 -15.81 -53.52 -72.60
N SER A 8 -17.08 -53.77 -72.29
CA SER A 8 -17.67 -53.38 -70.99
C SER A 8 -17.01 -54.06 -69.78
N SER A 9 -16.50 -55.29 -69.94
CA SER A 9 -15.69 -55.95 -68.90
C SER A 9 -14.34 -55.24 -68.68
N LEU A 10 -13.70 -54.74 -69.75
CA LEU A 10 -12.46 -53.97 -69.68
C LEU A 10 -12.69 -52.58 -69.06
N ASP A 11 -13.73 -51.86 -69.45
CA ASP A 11 -14.08 -50.55 -68.88
C ASP A 11 -14.44 -50.66 -67.39
N SER A 12 -15.12 -51.73 -66.99
CA SER A 12 -15.40 -52.05 -65.59
C SER A 12 -14.11 -52.33 -64.80
N LEU A 13 -13.19 -53.11 -65.37
CA LEU A 13 -11.88 -53.37 -64.77
C LEU A 13 -11.06 -52.08 -64.61
N ILE A 14 -10.96 -51.25 -65.64
CA ILE A 14 -10.28 -49.95 -65.62
C ILE A 14 -10.91 -49.03 -64.58
N SER A 15 -12.24 -48.97 -64.51
CA SER A 15 -12.95 -48.18 -63.50
C SER A 15 -12.62 -48.66 -62.08
N SER A 16 -12.66 -49.96 -61.83
CA SER A 16 -12.30 -50.53 -60.52
C SER A 16 -10.84 -50.28 -60.13
N PHE A 17 -9.93 -50.28 -61.11
CA PHE A 17 -8.51 -50.00 -60.92
C PHE A 17 -8.28 -48.51 -60.59
N ASN A 18 -8.95 -47.60 -61.31
CA ASN A 18 -8.91 -46.17 -61.04
C ASN A 18 -9.50 -45.81 -59.67
N THR A 19 -10.62 -46.43 -59.28
CA THR A 19 -11.17 -46.30 -57.91
C THR A 19 -10.12 -46.73 -56.87
N ARG A 20 -9.44 -47.86 -57.10
CA ARG A 20 -8.43 -48.39 -56.18
C ARG A 20 -7.14 -47.57 -56.13
N ILE A 21 -6.81 -46.86 -57.20
CA ILE A 21 -5.75 -45.83 -57.21
C ILE A 21 -6.16 -44.64 -56.35
N ALA A 22 -7.41 -44.16 -56.46
CA ALA A 22 -7.90 -43.05 -55.63
C ALA A 22 -7.91 -43.43 -54.13
N GLU A 23 -8.42 -44.61 -53.78
CA GLU A 23 -8.35 -45.18 -52.43
C GLU A 23 -6.90 -45.21 -51.89
N LEU A 24 -5.94 -45.67 -52.70
CA LEU A 24 -4.52 -45.68 -52.36
C LEU A 24 -3.93 -44.28 -52.18
N GLN A 25 -4.34 -43.32 -53.01
CA GLN A 25 -3.91 -41.93 -52.89
C GLN A 25 -4.45 -41.28 -51.60
N GLU A 26 -5.73 -41.47 -51.27
CA GLU A 26 -6.31 -40.99 -50.01
C GLU A 26 -5.63 -41.64 -48.79
N LEU A 27 -5.38 -42.96 -48.81
CA LEU A 27 -4.67 -43.66 -47.74
C LEU A 27 -3.22 -43.17 -47.57
N VAL A 28 -2.52 -42.87 -48.67
CA VAL A 28 -1.16 -42.29 -48.62
C VAL A 28 -1.19 -40.85 -48.10
N ILE A 29 -2.18 -40.04 -48.49
CA ILE A 29 -2.36 -38.68 -47.95
C ILE A 29 -2.66 -38.75 -46.44
N ALA A 30 -3.61 -39.58 -46.01
CA ALA A 30 -3.97 -39.75 -44.60
C ALA A 30 -2.78 -40.23 -43.75
N ARG A 31 -2.00 -41.19 -44.24
CA ARG A 31 -0.73 -41.63 -43.62
C ARG A 31 0.28 -40.49 -43.51
N ASN A 32 0.40 -39.66 -44.54
CA ASN A 32 1.42 -38.60 -44.60
C ASN A 32 0.99 -37.30 -43.90
N MET A 33 -0.30 -37.11 -43.58
CA MET A 33 -0.78 -35.97 -42.80
C MET A 33 -0.27 -35.97 -41.35
N TYR A 34 0.01 -37.15 -40.78
CA TYR A 34 0.62 -37.27 -39.45
C TYR A 34 1.85 -38.20 -39.47
N PRO A 35 3.02 -37.69 -39.91
CA PRO A 35 4.30 -38.33 -39.62
C PRO A 35 4.48 -38.46 -38.11
N ALA A 36 5.22 -39.46 -37.63
CA ALA A 36 5.36 -39.72 -36.19
C ALA A 36 5.91 -38.52 -35.37
N SER A 37 6.59 -37.56 -36.01
CA SER A 37 7.06 -36.31 -35.42
C SER A 37 5.97 -35.24 -35.22
N SER A 38 4.90 -35.20 -36.03
CA SER A 38 3.90 -34.13 -35.89
C SER A 38 3.08 -34.25 -34.60
N VAL A 39 3.05 -35.44 -33.98
CA VAL A 39 2.42 -35.69 -32.68
C VAL A 39 3.19 -35.00 -31.53
N THR A 40 4.51 -34.85 -31.62
CA THR A 40 5.26 -34.04 -30.64
C THR A 40 5.05 -32.55 -30.87
N ASP A 41 5.01 -32.11 -32.12
CA ASP A 41 4.83 -30.70 -32.47
C ASP A 41 3.42 -30.21 -32.08
N LEU A 42 2.38 -31.00 -32.36
CA LEU A 42 1.01 -30.68 -31.96
C LEU A 42 0.84 -30.65 -30.43
N LYS A 43 1.55 -31.51 -29.68
CA LYS A 43 1.58 -31.44 -28.21
C LYS A 43 2.30 -30.20 -27.69
N ALA A 44 3.36 -29.74 -28.38
CA ALA A 44 4.03 -28.49 -28.04
C ALA A 44 3.12 -27.27 -28.29
N VAL A 45 2.35 -27.29 -29.39
CA VAL A 45 1.34 -26.26 -29.70
C VAL A 45 0.19 -26.26 -28.67
N ASP A 46 -0.33 -27.43 -28.29
CA ASP A 46 -1.35 -27.57 -27.22
C ASP A 46 -0.86 -27.04 -25.87
N ALA A 47 0.38 -27.37 -25.48
CA ALA A 47 1.00 -26.86 -24.27
C ALA A 47 1.20 -25.32 -24.31
N ALA A 48 1.65 -24.78 -25.44
CA ALA A 48 1.81 -23.33 -25.64
C ALA A 48 0.46 -22.59 -25.62
N LEU A 49 -0.58 -23.17 -26.22
CA LEU A 49 -1.93 -22.62 -26.22
C LEU A 49 -2.51 -22.56 -24.79
N LYS A 50 -2.35 -23.63 -24.00
CA LYS A 50 -2.77 -23.67 -22.59
C LYS A 50 -1.99 -22.69 -21.71
N ALA A 51 -0.68 -22.54 -21.95
CA ALA A 51 0.12 -21.53 -21.27
C ALA A 51 -0.37 -20.10 -21.59
N MET A 52 -0.72 -19.83 -22.85
CA MET A 52 -1.28 -18.54 -23.28
C MET A 52 -2.69 -18.31 -22.70
N GLU A 53 -3.55 -19.32 -22.65
CA GLU A 53 -4.88 -19.24 -22.03
C GLU A 53 -4.80 -18.86 -20.55
N LEU A 54 -3.89 -19.50 -19.79
CA LEU A 54 -3.61 -19.17 -18.39
C LEU A 54 -3.07 -17.73 -18.24
N GLN A 55 -2.22 -17.27 -19.15
CA GLN A 55 -1.74 -15.88 -19.14
C GLN A 55 -2.86 -14.87 -19.43
N VAL A 56 -3.73 -15.14 -20.41
CA VAL A 56 -4.90 -14.31 -20.73
C VAL A 56 -5.87 -14.25 -19.55
N GLN A 57 -6.12 -15.37 -18.87
CA GLN A 57 -6.95 -15.41 -17.67
C GLN A 57 -6.32 -14.59 -16.52
N ALA A 58 -5.00 -14.69 -16.30
CA ALA A 58 -4.29 -13.89 -15.30
C ALA A 58 -4.27 -12.38 -15.62
N ILE A 59 -4.25 -11.99 -16.90
CA ILE A 59 -4.39 -10.59 -17.33
C ILE A 59 -5.82 -10.09 -17.06
N LYS A 60 -6.84 -10.88 -17.44
CA LYS A 60 -8.27 -10.61 -17.22
C LYS A 60 -8.62 -10.43 -15.74
N ASP A 61 -8.00 -11.20 -14.84
CA ASP A 61 -8.23 -11.06 -13.40
C ASP A 61 -7.55 -9.81 -12.82
N ARG A 62 -6.30 -9.50 -13.22
CA ARG A 62 -5.65 -8.22 -12.86
C ARG A 62 -6.44 -7.00 -13.35
N LEU A 63 -6.95 -7.02 -14.59
CA LEU A 63 -7.81 -5.96 -15.13
C LEU A 63 -9.09 -5.77 -14.30
N ARG A 64 -9.64 -6.84 -13.71
CA ARG A 64 -10.79 -6.75 -12.79
C ARG A 64 -10.39 -6.10 -11.46
N GLU A 65 -9.23 -6.42 -10.91
CA GLU A 65 -8.70 -5.82 -9.68
C GLU A 65 -8.43 -4.31 -9.88
N GLU A 66 -7.79 -3.93 -10.99
CA GLU A 66 -7.55 -2.53 -11.37
C GLU A 66 -8.86 -1.75 -11.54
N ALA A 67 -9.85 -2.33 -12.25
CA ALA A 67 -11.18 -1.73 -12.40
C ALA A 67 -11.89 -1.50 -11.05
N LEU A 68 -11.66 -2.35 -10.04
CA LEU A 68 -12.15 -2.19 -8.68
C LEU A 68 -11.29 -1.24 -7.82
N ALA A 69 -10.04 -0.98 -8.20
CA ALA A 69 -9.12 -0.06 -7.52
C ALA A 69 -9.30 1.40 -7.97
N ILE A 70 -9.48 1.65 -9.28
CA ILE A 70 -9.69 2.99 -9.87
C ILE A 70 -10.77 3.83 -9.14
N PRO A 71 -11.98 3.33 -8.82
CA PRO A 71 -12.98 4.12 -8.09
C PRO A 71 -12.60 4.41 -6.64
N LYS A 72 -11.75 3.58 -6.00
CA LYS A 72 -11.21 3.84 -4.66
C LYS A 72 -10.18 4.98 -4.71
N ALA A 73 -9.29 4.96 -5.70
CA ALA A 73 -8.32 6.02 -5.94
C ALA A 73 -9.01 7.37 -6.25
N LYS A 74 -10.04 7.37 -7.11
CA LYS A 74 -10.84 8.58 -7.40
C LYS A 74 -11.49 9.18 -6.14
N LYS A 75 -12.07 8.35 -5.27
CA LYS A 75 -12.64 8.79 -3.97
C LYS A 75 -11.57 9.37 -3.03
N LEU A 76 -10.37 8.79 -3.00
CA LEU A 76 -9.25 9.30 -2.21
C LEU A 76 -8.76 10.67 -2.72
N ILE A 77 -8.62 10.83 -4.03
CA ILE A 77 -8.27 12.12 -4.67
C ILE A 77 -9.33 13.18 -4.34
N GLU A 78 -10.61 12.84 -4.44
CA GLU A 78 -11.70 13.77 -4.10
C GLU A 78 -11.67 14.18 -2.62
N ALA A 79 -11.49 13.23 -1.70
CA ALA A 79 -11.35 13.51 -0.27
C ALA A 79 -10.14 14.41 0.02
N SER A 80 -8.99 14.14 -0.61
CA SER A 80 -7.79 14.96 -0.51
C SER A 80 -8.00 16.38 -1.04
N LEU A 81 -8.72 16.55 -2.16
CA LEU A 81 -9.05 17.85 -2.73
C LEU A 81 -9.98 18.66 -1.82
N ARG A 82 -10.96 18.01 -1.18
CA ARG A 82 -11.83 18.64 -0.15
C ARG A 82 -11.01 19.08 1.06
N GLN A 83 -10.07 18.25 1.53
CA GLN A 83 -9.16 18.59 2.62
C GLN A 83 -8.22 19.75 2.25
N GLN A 84 -7.63 19.73 1.05
CA GLN A 84 -6.77 20.81 0.55
C GLN A 84 -7.53 22.16 0.52
N LYS A 85 -8.76 22.18 -0.01
CA LYS A 85 -9.59 23.40 -0.02
C LYS A 85 -9.89 23.91 1.39
N LYS A 86 -10.14 23.02 2.36
CA LYS A 86 -10.32 23.39 3.77
C LYS A 86 -9.02 23.93 4.40
N LEU A 87 -7.87 23.34 4.11
CA LEU A 87 -6.58 23.82 4.61
C LEU A 87 -6.20 25.16 4.00
N GLN A 88 -6.50 25.39 2.71
CA GLN A 88 -6.34 26.69 2.05
C GLN A 88 -7.25 27.75 2.67
N SER A 89 -8.54 27.46 2.89
CA SER A 89 -9.44 28.43 3.53
C SER A 89 -9.08 28.69 5.00
N MET A 90 -8.56 27.70 5.73
CA MET A 90 -7.98 27.91 7.06
C MET A 90 -6.74 28.80 6.97
N SER A 91 -5.81 28.54 6.04
CA SER A 91 -4.55 29.29 5.92
C SER A 91 -4.72 30.79 5.65
N VAL A 92 -5.83 31.22 5.05
CA VAL A 92 -6.19 32.64 4.87
C VAL A 92 -6.52 33.34 6.21
N HIS A 93 -6.89 32.57 7.24
CA HIS A 93 -7.33 33.05 8.56
C HIS A 93 -6.39 32.62 9.69
N VAL A 94 -5.19 32.10 9.37
CA VAL A 94 -4.18 31.68 10.36
C VAL A 94 -3.33 32.90 10.79
N PRO A 95 -3.21 33.20 12.09
CA PRO A 95 -2.36 34.29 12.56
C PRO A 95 -0.87 34.08 12.25
N GLU A 96 -0.22 35.15 11.78
CA GLU A 96 1.14 35.16 11.23
C GLU A 96 2.23 34.55 12.16
N ARG A 97 2.01 34.60 13.48
CA ARG A 97 2.90 34.02 14.51
C ARG A 97 3.08 32.50 14.44
N THR A 98 2.22 31.76 13.72
CA THR A 98 2.35 30.29 13.63
C THR A 98 3.20 29.80 12.45
N THR A 99 3.67 30.69 11.58
CA THR A 99 4.38 30.31 10.34
C THR A 99 5.83 29.86 10.58
N PHE A 100 6.47 30.38 11.64
CA PHE A 100 7.90 30.21 11.91
C PHE A 100 8.35 28.74 12.09
N SER A 101 7.52 27.87 12.66
CA SER A 101 7.91 26.48 12.98
C SER A 101 7.96 25.52 11.78
N ASN A 102 7.42 25.89 10.62
CA ASN A 102 7.35 24.98 9.46
C ASN A 102 8.67 24.87 8.67
N SER A 103 9.62 25.79 8.86
CA SER A 103 10.87 25.82 8.07
C SER A 103 11.88 24.74 8.50
N GLU A 104 11.97 24.46 9.81
CA GLU A 104 13.01 23.57 10.36
C GLU A 104 12.74 22.08 10.13
N ILE A 105 11.46 21.68 10.04
CA ILE A 105 11.05 20.28 9.95
C ILE A 105 11.41 19.65 8.59
N ASN A 106 11.42 20.45 7.51
CA ASN A 106 11.57 19.94 6.15
C ASN A 106 12.99 19.42 5.82
N ASN A 107 13.99 19.70 6.66
CA ASN A 107 15.40 19.43 6.38
C ASN A 107 15.94 18.13 6.98
N ARG A 108 15.10 17.22 7.53
CA ARG A 108 15.59 16.11 8.38
C ARG A 108 15.07 14.69 8.09
N SER A 109 14.43 14.41 6.95
CA SER A 109 13.92 13.05 6.68
C SER A 109 13.95 12.54 5.22
N ILE A 110 14.99 12.89 4.45
CA ILE A 110 15.43 12.07 3.30
C ILE A 110 16.95 11.97 3.32
N LEU A 111 17.48 10.81 3.69
CA LEU A 111 18.86 10.40 3.42
C LEU A 111 18.80 9.04 2.69
N PRO A 112 19.29 8.93 1.45
CA PRO A 112 19.41 7.65 0.77
C PRO A 112 20.46 6.76 1.44
N GLU A 113 20.12 5.50 1.70
CA GLU A 113 21.03 4.52 2.30
C GLU A 113 21.96 3.94 1.23
N ALA A 114 23.28 4.13 1.37
CA ALA A 114 24.27 3.74 0.36
C ALA A 114 25.55 3.14 0.97
N SER A 115 25.72 1.83 0.75
CA SER A 115 26.97 1.04 0.69
C SER A 115 28.21 1.49 1.50
N ASN A 116 28.44 0.79 2.63
CA ASN A 116 29.72 0.21 3.04
C ASN A 116 31.04 1.00 2.85
N GLN A 117 31.62 1.52 3.95
CA GLN A 117 32.94 1.09 4.45
C GLN A 117 33.30 1.63 5.86
N LEU A 118 34.23 0.93 6.50
CA LEU A 118 34.90 1.15 7.80
C LEU A 118 36.42 0.95 7.58
N PRO A 119 37.34 1.21 8.54
CA PRO A 119 37.25 1.98 9.79
C PRO A 119 38.37 3.05 9.95
N GLY A 120 38.35 3.87 11.02
CA GLY A 120 39.48 4.75 11.37
C GLY A 120 39.38 5.44 12.74
N PHE A 121 40.50 5.47 13.46
CA PHE A 121 40.77 6.11 14.78
C PHE A 121 40.44 7.63 14.81
N GLY A 122 40.30 8.33 15.96
CA GLY A 122 40.59 7.98 17.36
C GLY A 122 40.20 9.11 18.35
N PRO A 123 40.54 9.02 19.66
CA PRO A 123 39.80 9.73 20.73
C PRO A 123 40.58 10.84 21.48
N LEU A 124 39.84 11.74 22.16
CA LEU A 124 40.16 12.47 23.42
C LEU A 124 38.82 13.01 23.98
N LYS A 125 38.19 12.47 25.05
CA LYS A 125 38.43 12.44 26.51
C LYS A 125 37.82 13.65 27.30
N PRO A 126 37.36 13.47 28.57
CA PRO A 126 36.33 14.35 29.17
C PRO A 126 36.67 14.90 30.58
N GLU A 127 35.72 15.65 31.16
CA GLU A 127 35.62 16.08 32.57
C GLU A 127 34.09 16.14 32.87
N GLU A 128 33.44 15.16 33.53
CA GLU A 128 33.45 14.82 34.98
C GLU A 128 32.54 15.78 35.78
N GLU A 129 31.21 15.56 35.83
CA GLU A 129 30.41 14.72 36.77
C GLU A 129 30.21 15.29 38.19
N PRO A 130 29.16 14.86 38.95
CA PRO A 130 27.88 14.25 38.57
C PRO A 130 26.75 15.32 38.78
N VAL A 131 25.44 15.12 39.07
CA VAL A 131 24.47 14.04 39.36
C VAL A 131 23.09 14.60 38.87
N VAL A 132 21.94 13.92 38.69
CA VAL A 132 21.42 12.57 38.97
C VAL A 132 20.66 12.05 37.72
N THR A 133 20.48 10.74 37.58
CA THR A 133 19.82 10.14 36.40
C THR A 133 18.29 10.21 36.40
N HIS A 134 17.69 10.61 35.28
CA HIS A 134 16.44 10.01 34.78
C HIS A 134 16.62 9.60 33.31
N LYS A 135 16.14 8.40 32.94
CA LYS A 135 16.50 7.78 31.65
C LYS A 135 15.66 8.31 30.49
N GLU A 136 16.28 9.06 29.59
CA GLU A 136 15.69 9.38 28.29
C GLU A 136 15.41 8.11 27.48
N LYS A 137 14.15 7.70 27.40
CA LYS A 137 13.70 6.70 26.42
C LYS A 137 13.43 7.40 25.08
N LYS A 138 14.50 7.56 24.31
CA LYS A 138 14.49 8.05 22.93
C LYS A 138 13.35 7.43 22.12
N GLY A 139 12.41 8.25 21.62
CA GLY A 139 11.35 7.77 20.72
C GLY A 139 9.89 8.11 21.05
N ARG A 140 9.61 9.22 21.77
CA ARG A 140 8.37 10.01 21.61
C ARG A 140 8.62 11.44 22.11
N SER A 141 8.17 12.43 21.35
CA SER A 141 8.05 13.80 21.83
C SER A 141 6.96 13.86 22.90
N SER A 142 7.17 14.63 23.95
CA SER A 142 6.09 15.07 24.85
C SER A 142 5.01 15.82 24.06
N PRO A 143 3.80 15.99 24.62
CA PRO A 143 2.80 16.90 24.07
C PRO A 143 3.41 18.30 23.87
N PRO A 144 2.97 19.06 22.84
CA PRO A 144 3.39 20.44 22.66
C PRO A 144 2.83 21.30 23.82
N LEU A 145 3.65 21.47 24.85
CA LEU A 145 3.39 22.29 26.03
C LEU A 145 3.72 23.75 25.70
N TRP A 146 2.67 24.56 25.55
CA TRP A 146 2.78 26.01 25.35
C TRP A 146 2.17 26.72 26.56
N HIS A 147 3.05 27.17 27.47
CA HIS A 147 2.65 27.99 28.61
C HIS A 147 2.25 29.40 28.17
N ILE A 148 1.26 29.97 28.85
CA ILE A 148 0.77 31.32 28.60
C ILE A 148 1.70 32.33 29.29
N THR A 149 1.94 33.48 28.64
CA THR A 149 2.72 34.59 29.20
C THR A 149 1.86 35.59 29.97
N SER A 150 2.47 36.38 30.85
CA SER A 150 1.77 37.42 31.61
C SER A 150 1.03 38.42 30.71
N ALA A 151 1.67 38.85 29.61
CA ALA A 151 1.08 39.79 28.65
C ALA A 151 -0.17 39.21 27.94
N GLU A 152 -0.23 37.89 27.72
CA GLU A 152 -1.41 37.23 27.14
C GLU A 152 -2.53 37.07 28.18
N LEU A 153 -2.19 36.76 29.44
CA LEU A 153 -3.16 36.73 30.53
C LEU A 153 -3.77 38.11 30.83
N ASP A 154 -2.96 39.16 30.74
CA ASP A 154 -3.38 40.55 30.95
C ASP A 154 -4.07 41.17 29.72
N SER A 155 -3.96 40.54 28.55
CA SER A 155 -4.76 40.87 27.37
C SER A 155 -6.21 40.37 27.47
N LEU A 156 -6.55 39.55 28.47
CA LEU A 156 -7.93 39.14 28.75
C LEU A 156 -8.71 40.24 29.47
N SER A 157 -10.02 40.33 29.22
CA SER A 157 -10.87 41.25 29.97
C SER A 157 -10.88 40.91 31.47
N SER A 158 -10.97 41.93 32.33
CA SER A 158 -10.93 41.74 33.79
C SER A 158 -11.98 40.72 34.29
N TYR A 159 -13.14 40.67 33.63
CA TYR A 159 -14.20 39.69 33.85
C TYR A 159 -13.74 38.24 33.60
N MET A 160 -13.02 37.98 32.50
CA MET A 160 -12.49 36.65 32.16
C MET A 160 -11.29 36.26 33.04
N ARG A 161 -10.42 37.22 33.39
CA ARG A 161 -9.25 36.98 34.24
C ARG A 161 -9.64 36.68 35.70
N GLY A 162 -10.62 37.40 36.25
CA GLY A 162 -11.24 37.09 37.54
C GLY A 162 -10.25 36.96 38.71
N ARG A 163 -9.99 35.72 39.16
CA ARG A 163 -9.00 35.37 40.22
C ARG A 163 -7.94 34.35 39.73
N LEU A 164 -7.79 34.21 38.42
CA LEU A 164 -6.74 33.41 37.80
C LEU A 164 -5.40 34.14 37.95
N THR A 165 -4.34 33.39 38.25
CA THR A 165 -2.95 33.85 38.19
C THR A 165 -2.23 33.00 37.16
N LEU A 166 -1.09 33.50 36.65
CA LEU A 166 -0.32 32.84 35.60
C LEU A 166 0.04 31.39 35.97
N ASP A 167 0.44 31.19 37.22
CA ASP A 167 0.84 29.90 37.80
C ASP A 167 -0.34 28.90 37.81
N LYS A 168 -1.56 29.35 38.13
CA LYS A 168 -2.75 28.48 38.13
C LYS A 168 -3.14 28.05 36.73
N VAL A 169 -2.98 28.93 35.74
CA VAL A 169 -3.31 28.64 34.35
C VAL A 169 -2.28 27.70 33.75
N ASN A 170 -0.98 27.95 34.00
CA ASN A 170 0.10 27.10 33.51
C ASN A 170 0.13 25.73 34.21
N ALA A 171 -0.12 25.65 35.52
CA ALA A 171 -0.28 24.37 36.21
C ALA A 171 -1.47 23.55 35.67
N ALA A 172 -2.59 24.19 35.31
CA ALA A 172 -3.72 23.50 34.69
C ALA A 172 -3.43 23.02 33.25
N ILE A 173 -2.50 23.68 32.54
CA ILE A 173 -1.97 23.22 31.24
C ILE A 173 -1.08 21.98 31.46
N ASP A 174 -0.21 21.99 32.47
CA ASP A 174 0.65 20.86 32.81
C ASP A 174 -0.15 19.63 33.27
N ASP A 175 -1.17 19.80 34.12
CA ASP A 175 -2.13 18.75 34.52
C ASP A 175 -2.83 18.14 33.30
N MET A 176 -3.29 18.99 32.36
CA MET A 176 -3.97 18.53 31.15
C MET A 176 -3.01 17.78 30.21
N ALA A 177 -1.74 18.19 30.13
CA ALA A 177 -0.72 17.48 29.37
C ALA A 177 -0.37 16.13 30.00
N ALA A 178 -0.22 16.05 31.32
CA ALA A 178 0.00 14.79 32.04
C ALA A 178 -1.19 13.81 31.88
N TYR A 179 -2.43 14.33 31.85
CA TYR A 179 -3.62 13.56 31.53
C TYR A 179 -3.63 13.08 30.06
N ALA A 180 -3.26 13.95 29.12
CA ALA A 180 -3.14 13.61 27.70
C ALA A 180 -2.07 12.53 27.46
N ASP A 181 -0.91 12.60 28.12
CA ASP A 181 0.15 11.59 28.04
C ASP A 181 -0.25 10.26 28.69
N SER A 182 -0.96 10.30 29.81
CA SER A 182 -1.53 9.10 30.42
C SER A 182 -2.48 8.39 29.45
N ASN A 183 -3.34 9.14 28.76
CA ASN A 183 -4.27 8.59 27.76
C ASN A 183 -3.55 8.14 26.48
N SER A 184 -2.50 8.85 26.03
CA SER A 184 -1.71 8.46 24.86
C SER A 184 -1.01 7.11 25.08
N GLN A 185 -0.50 6.89 26.30
CA GLN A 185 0.09 5.63 26.73
C GLN A 185 -0.95 4.50 26.81
N LEU A 186 -2.16 4.76 27.37
CA LEU A 186 -3.25 3.77 27.38
C LEU A 186 -3.66 3.31 25.98
N ILE A 187 -3.79 4.25 25.03
CA ILE A 187 -4.18 3.95 23.64
C ILE A 187 -3.06 3.25 22.86
N ALA A 188 -1.79 3.59 23.13
CA ALA A 188 -0.64 3.00 22.45
C ALA A 188 -0.13 1.68 23.07
N ALA A 189 -0.65 1.27 24.23
CA ALA A 189 -0.22 0.06 24.91
C ALA A 189 -0.73 -1.22 24.21
N PRO A 190 0.12 -2.25 24.00
CA PRO A 190 -0.35 -3.51 23.44
C PRO A 190 -1.25 -4.24 24.44
N LYS A 191 -2.44 -4.65 23.98
CA LYS A 191 -3.53 -5.31 24.74
C LYS A 191 -3.14 -6.41 25.74
N LYS A 192 -1.98 -7.04 25.56
CA LYS A 192 -1.42 -8.11 26.43
C LYS A 192 -0.65 -7.59 27.67
N LYS A 193 -0.47 -6.27 27.82
CA LYS A 193 0.29 -5.63 28.92
C LYS A 193 -0.56 -4.67 29.78
N LEU A 194 -1.86 -4.62 29.55
CA LEU A 194 -2.77 -3.65 30.15
C LEU A 194 -3.72 -4.38 31.10
N ALA A 195 -3.85 -3.90 32.34
CA ALA A 195 -4.80 -4.44 33.30
C ALA A 195 -6.25 -4.13 32.86
N GLU A 196 -7.19 -4.98 33.26
CA GLU A 196 -8.58 -4.98 32.79
C GLU A 196 -9.30 -3.64 33.03
N ASN A 197 -9.11 -3.05 34.21
CA ASN A 197 -9.60 -1.72 34.58
C ASN A 197 -9.01 -0.55 33.74
N LEU A 198 -7.76 -0.66 33.29
CA LEU A 198 -7.14 0.31 32.36
C LEU A 198 -7.66 0.10 30.92
N TRP A 199 -8.02 -1.13 30.59
CA TRP A 199 -8.57 -1.55 29.29
C TRP A 199 -9.98 -1.00 29.06
N GLU A 200 -10.86 -1.06 30.07
CA GLU A 200 -12.18 -0.43 30.03
C GLU A 200 -12.07 1.08 29.78
N LYS A 201 -11.20 1.78 30.54
CA LYS A 201 -10.93 3.21 30.33
C LYS A 201 -10.42 3.51 28.92
N ALA A 202 -9.58 2.63 28.35
CA ALA A 202 -9.10 2.76 26.97
C ALA A 202 -10.20 2.53 25.92
N LEU A 203 -11.25 1.76 26.22
CA LEU A 203 -12.41 1.54 25.34
C LEU A 203 -13.39 2.71 25.34
N TYR A 204 -13.54 3.44 26.45
CA TYR A 204 -14.41 4.63 26.49
C TYR A 204 -13.84 5.83 25.74
N LEU A 205 -12.52 6.02 25.70
CA LEU A 205 -11.87 7.17 25.06
C LEU A 205 -12.24 7.36 23.56
N PRO A 206 -12.27 6.31 22.70
CA PRO A 206 -12.74 6.43 21.32
C PRO A 206 -14.20 6.90 21.15
N HIS A 207 -15.09 6.57 22.09
CA HIS A 207 -16.53 6.84 21.95
C HIS A 207 -16.92 8.32 22.07
N TYR A 208 -16.01 9.17 22.56
CA TYR A 208 -16.20 10.63 22.61
C TYR A 208 -15.80 11.36 21.32
N ARG A 209 -15.32 10.66 20.28
CA ARG A 209 -15.26 11.22 18.91
C ARG A 209 -16.63 11.10 18.23
N LYS A 210 -17.42 12.17 18.30
CA LYS A 210 -18.56 12.45 17.42
C LYS A 210 -18.34 13.79 16.72
#